data_AF-A0ABD2PST7-F1
#
_entry.id   AF-A0ABD2PST7-F1
#
_cell.length_a   1.000
_cell.length_b   1.000
_cell.length_c   1.000
_cell.angle_alpha   90.00
_cell.angle_beta   90.00
_cell.angle_gamma   90.00
#
_symmetry.space_group_name_H-M   'P 1'
#
loop_
_entity.id
_entity.type
_entity.pdbx_description
1 polymer ?
#
loop_
_entity_poly.entity_id
_entity_poly.type
_entity_poly.pdbx_seq_one_letter_code
_entity_poly.pdbx_strand_id
1 'polypeptide(L)' 'MPMNHGVAVMGYGTDSKLGQDYILVQNSVGTNWGENGFFRLPLGEDICKIQQIWNFIDVHM' A
#
# COMPACT_ATOMS: atom_id res chain seq x y z
N MET A 1 -16.22 2.71 -8.25
CA MET A 1 -15.50 3.99 -8.42
C MET A 1 -14.30 3.78 -9.32
N PRO A 2 -13.96 4.75 -10.19
CA PRO A 2 -12.76 4.70 -11.03
C PRO A 2 -11.50 4.86 -10.18
N MET A 3 -10.37 4.33 -10.66
CA MET A 3 -9.06 4.57 -10.05
C MET A 3 -8.70 6.04 -10.21
N ASN A 4 -8.34 6.71 -9.12
CA ASN A 4 -8.11 8.16 -9.11
C ASN A 4 -6.83 8.59 -8.35
N HIS A 5 -6.12 7.65 -7.73
CA HIS A 5 -4.94 7.93 -6.92
C HIS A 5 -3.86 6.88 -7.14
N GLY A 6 -2.62 7.33 -7.33
CA GLY A 6 -1.45 6.49 -7.46
C GLY A 6 -0.63 6.52 -6.18
N VAL A 7 -0.21 5.34 -5.72
CA VAL A 7 0.58 5.15 -4.49
C VAL A 7 1.67 4.11 -4.72
N ALA A 8 2.66 4.06 -3.84
CA ALA A 8 3.73 3.06 -3.90
C ALA A 8 3.55 2.01 -2.80
N VAL A 9 3.51 0.74 -3.18
CA VAL A 9 3.58 -0.37 -2.21
C VAL A 9 5.04 -0.57 -1.83
N MET A 10 5.35 -0.48 -0.54
CA MET A 10 6.72 -0.52 -0.01
C MET A 10 7.05 -1.84 0.69
N GLY A 11 6.05 -2.66 0.97
CA GLY A 11 6.24 -3.96 1.62
C GLY A 11 4.93 -4.56 2.10
N TYR A 12 5.04 -5.63 2.87
CA TYR A 12 3.93 -6.33 3.51
C TYR A 12 4.35 -6.82 4.90
N GLY A 13 3.38 -7.22 5.72
CA GLY A 13 3.64 -7.80 7.02
C GLY A 13 2.36 -8.33 7.67
N THR A 14 2.48 -8.79 8.92
CA THR A 14 1.35 -9.25 9.73
C THR A 14 1.25 -8.38 10.97
N ASP A 15 0.07 -7.83 11.25
CA ASP A 15 -0.18 -7.13 12.50
C ASP A 15 -0.33 -8.16 13.62
N SER A 16 0.63 -8.19 14.55
CA SER A 16 0.67 -9.20 15.61
C SER A 16 -0.47 -9.08 16.64
N LYS A 17 -1.16 -7.93 16.70
CA LYS A 17 -2.30 -7.73 17.61
C LYS A 17 -3.60 -8.20 16.97
N LEU A 18 -3.75 -7.99 15.66
CA LEU A 18 -4.95 -8.37 14.92
C LEU A 18 -4.85 -9.76 14.26
N GLY A 19 -3.64 -10.29 14.12
CA GLY A 19 -3.39 -11.51 13.35
C GLY A 19 -3.71 -11.37 11.86
N GLN A 20 -3.67 -10.15 11.33
CA GLN A 20 -4.08 -9.83 9.96
C GLN A 20 -2.91 -9.35 9.11
N ASP A 21 -2.80 -9.89 7.90
CA ASP A 21 -1.79 -9.49 6.94
C ASP A 21 -2.14 -8.14 6.29
N TYR A 22 -1.12 -7.33 6.02
CA TYR A 22 -1.25 -6.02 5.41
C TYR A 22 -0.19 -5.74 4.37
N ILE A 23 -0.50 -4.82 3.45
CA ILE A 23 0.47 -4.11 2.62
C ILE A 23 0.80 -2.77 3.25
N LEU A 24 2.09 -2.40 3.25
CA LEU A 24 2.54 -1.07 3.64
C LEU A 24 2.59 -0.19 2.39
N VAL A 25 1.88 0.93 2.44
CA VAL A 25 1.70 1.82 1.29
C VAL A 25 2.22 3.21 1.64
N GLN A 26 3.10 3.74 0.79
CA GLN A 26 3.56 5.13 0.86
C GLN A 26 2.62 6.03 0.06
N ASN A 27 2.13 7.08 0.71
CA ASN A 27 1.36 8.14 0.06
C ASN A 27 2.28 9.30 -0.36
N SER A 28 1.75 10.22 -1.17
CA SER A 28 2.48 11.37 -1.71
C SER A 28 2.04 12.71 -1.13
N VAL A 29 1.37 12.72 0.05
CA VAL A 29 0.77 13.92 0.67
C VAL A 29 1.52 14.41 1.91
N GLY A 30 2.81 14.10 2.00
CA GLY A 30 3.71 14.56 3.07
C GLY A 30 3.67 13.68 4.33
N THR A 31 4.69 13.85 5.17
CA THR A 31 4.91 13.00 6.36
C THR A 31 3.96 13.30 7.51
N ASN A 32 3.29 14.46 7.49
CA ASN A 32 2.33 14.83 8.54
C ASN A 32 1.00 14.08 8.45
N TRP A 33 0.80 13.30 7.38
CA TRP A 33 -0.42 12.52 7.15
C TRP A 33 -0.20 11.05 7.51
N GLY A 34 -1.21 10.42 8.11
CA GLY A 34 -1.19 8.98 8.40
C GLY A 34 -0.04 8.57 9.33
N GLU A 35 0.58 7.44 9.00
CA GLU A 35 1.72 6.89 9.74
C GLU A 35 3.03 7.42 9.13
N ASN A 36 3.36 8.69 9.37
CA ASN A 36 4.54 9.36 8.79
C ASN A 36 4.56 9.39 7.24
N GLY A 37 3.40 9.57 6.61
CA GLY A 37 3.21 9.54 5.15
C GLY A 37 2.80 8.16 4.62
N PHE A 38 2.65 7.16 5.49
CA PHE A 38 2.28 5.80 5.13
C PHE A 38 0.89 5.44 5.65
N PHE A 39 0.36 4.34 5.12
CA PHE A 39 -0.82 3.66 5.64
C PHE A 39 -0.73 2.17 5.35
N ARG A 40 -1.56 1.39 6.05
CA ARG A 40 -1.64 -0.07 5.90
C ARG A 40 -3.03 -0.45 5.40
N LEU A 41 -3.09 -1.41 4.47
CA LEU A 41 -4.34 -2.01 4.00
C LEU A 41 -4.29 -3.53 4.17
N PRO A 42 -5.41 -4.20 4.49
CA PRO A 42 -5.49 -5.65 4.50
C PRO A 42 -4.99 -6.27 3.18
N LEU A 43 -4.10 -7.24 3.30
CA LEU A 43 -3.61 -8.02 2.17
C LEU A 43 -4.67 -9.08 1.79
N GLY A 44 -4.91 -9.28 0.49
CA GLY A 44 -5.84 -10.28 -0.03
C GLY A 44 -7.32 -9.86 -0.13
N GLU A 45 -7.70 -8.70 0.40
CA GLU A 45 -9.10 -8.22 0.38
C GLU A 45 -9.44 -7.25 -0.78
N ASP A 46 -8.46 -6.92 -1.63
CA ASP A 46 -8.57 -5.95 -2.74
C ASP A 46 -9.25 -4.62 -2.34
N ILE A 47 -8.94 -4.14 -1.13
CA ILE A 47 -9.46 -2.87 -0.63
C ILE A 47 -9.08 -1.75 -1.61
N CYS A 48 -10.08 -0.95 -1.98
CA CYS A 48 -9.93 0.16 -2.94
C CYS A 48 -9.42 -0.26 -4.32
N LYS A 49 -9.56 -1.54 -4.72
CA LYS A 49 -9.06 -2.06 -6.00
C LYS A 49 -7.54 -1.95 -6.15
N ILE A 50 -6.82 -1.89 -5.03
CA ILE A 50 -5.37 -1.67 -5.05
C ILE A 50 -4.64 -2.82 -5.73
N GLN A 51 -5.23 -4.01 -5.85
CA GLN A 51 -4.64 -5.20 -6.49
C GLN A 51 -4.94 -5.31 -7.99
N GLN A 52 -5.64 -4.34 -8.58
CA GLN A 52 -6.06 -4.42 -9.99
C GLN A 52 -4.98 -3.97 -10.99
N ILE A 53 -4.11 -3.01 -10.62
CA ILE A 53 -3.07 -2.49 -11.53
C ILE A 53 -1.78 -2.29 -10.73
N TRP A 54 -0.85 -3.23 -10.89
CA TRP A 54 0.48 -3.17 -10.31
C TRP A 54 1.49 -2.94 -11.43
N ASN A 55 2.28 -1.89 -11.31
CA ASN A 55 3.39 -1.62 -12.21
C ASN A 55 4.68 -1.66 -11.42
N PHE A 56 5.70 -2.28 -11.99
CA PHE A 56 7.05 -2.33 -11.45
C PHE A 56 8.04 -2.03 -12.56
N ILE A 57 9.16 -1.43 -12.18
CA ILE A 57 10.29 -1.20 -13.08
C ILE A 57 11.39 -2.13 -12.64
N ASP A 58 11.84 -3.01 -13.55
CA ASP A 58 13.06 -3.78 -13.35
C ASP A 58 14.25 -2.94 -13.82
N VAL A 59 15.24 -2.76 -12.94
CA VAL A 59 16.49 -2.07 -13.24
C VAL A 59 17.58 -3.13 -13.27
N HIS A 60 17.91 -3.60 -14.47
CA HIS A 60 19.08 -4.46 -14.67
C HIS A 60 20.35 -3.63 -14.44
N MET A 61 21.20 -4.09 -13.52
CA MET A 61 22.52 -3.52 -13.24
C MET A 61 23.60 -4.34 -13.96
#